data_AF-A0A4S4DLK4-F1
#
_entry.id   AF-A0A4S4DLK4-F1
#
_cell.length_a   1.000
_cell.length_b   1.000
_cell.length_c   1.000
_cell.angle_alpha   90.00
_cell.angle_beta   90.00
_cell.angle_gamma   90.00
#
_symmetry.space_group_name_H-M   'P 1'
#
loop_
_entity.id
_entity.type
_entity.pdbx_description
1 polymer ?
#
loop_
_entity_poly.entity_id
_entity_poly.type
_entity_poly.pdbx_seq_one_letter_code
_entity_poly.pdbx_strand_id
1 'polypeptide(L)'
;MMVLSLSSMTKSVLLAVFIFLAGATYSCLFSLTNIYPRENRGVELAAISFKDLISASHRLPKIFYFLVFNTVTFAGSMIVILLNTWSLVNEWSLCFRAIPMFVMGALLVSYALIVKEIIPKFWVIIGTYKISSFCVVWLYNLPVILFIVLVWVMVKHILSTFSKLRKGLRTNKSSNN
;
A
#
# COMPACT_ATOMS: atom_id res chain seq x y z
N MET A 1 15.63 30.02 -5.22
CA MET A 1 16.01 29.18 -4.06
C MET A 1 14.83 28.79 -3.17
N MET A 2 13.91 29.70 -2.80
CA MET A 2 12.76 29.41 -1.89
C MET A 2 11.79 28.28 -2.32
N VAL A 3 11.54 28.10 -3.62
CA VAL A 3 10.58 27.07 -4.09
C VAL A 3 11.15 25.64 -3.96
N LEU A 4 12.49 25.49 -4.00
CA LEU A 4 13.16 24.21 -3.82
C LEU A 4 13.19 23.78 -2.34
N SER A 5 13.34 24.73 -1.39
CA SER A 5 13.33 24.40 0.04
C SER A 5 11.93 23.97 0.52
N LEU A 6 10.87 24.61 0.01
CA LEU A 6 9.50 24.23 0.37
C LEU A 6 9.14 22.83 -0.15
N SER A 7 9.53 22.50 -1.40
CA SER A 7 9.34 21.18 -1.99
C SER A 7 10.08 20.07 -1.23
N SER A 8 11.29 20.36 -0.75
CA SER A 8 12.09 19.43 0.06
C SER A 8 11.48 19.21 1.46
N MET A 9 11.01 20.28 2.12
CA MET A 9 10.35 20.18 3.42
C MET A 9 9.04 19.39 3.34
N THR A 10 8.18 19.66 2.35
CA THR A 10 6.91 18.92 2.20
C THR A 10 7.16 17.43 1.95
N LYS A 11 8.15 17.07 1.13
CA LYS A 11 8.53 15.66 0.91
C LYS A 11 9.01 14.98 2.19
N SER A 12 9.78 15.70 3.02
CA SER A 12 10.32 15.17 4.27
C SER A 12 9.23 14.92 5.30
N VAL A 13 8.29 15.86 5.46
CA VAL A 13 7.12 15.70 6.34
C VAL A 13 6.23 14.57 5.84
N LEU A 14 5.94 14.51 4.53
CA LEU A 14 5.12 13.46 3.95
C LEU A 14 5.74 12.08 4.18
N LEU A 15 7.06 11.94 3.98
CA LEU A 15 7.80 10.71 4.24
C LEU A 15 7.69 10.29 5.70
N ALA A 16 7.87 11.22 6.65
CA ALA A 16 7.74 10.95 8.07
C ALA A 16 6.32 10.45 8.43
N VAL A 17 5.28 11.08 7.87
CA VAL A 17 3.88 10.65 8.08
C VAL A 17 3.65 9.22 7.56
N PHE A 18 4.15 8.89 6.37
CA PHE A 18 3.99 7.54 5.82
C PHE A 18 4.81 6.48 6.56
N ILE A 19 6.02 6.82 7.04
CA ILE A 19 6.80 5.92 7.91
C ILE A 19 6.05 5.66 9.22
N PHE A 20 5.52 6.72 9.84
CA PHE A 20 4.71 6.59 11.05
C PHE A 20 3.46 5.73 10.79
N LEU A 21 2.78 5.94 9.66
CA LEU A 21 1.57 5.19 9.31
C LEU A 21 1.88 3.71 9.04
N ALA A 22 2.99 3.40 8.35
CA ALA A 22 3.46 2.02 8.16
C ALA A 22 3.81 1.36 9.51
N GLY A 23 4.49 2.08 10.40
CA GLY A 23 4.80 1.60 11.75
C GLY A 23 3.55 1.36 12.59
N ALA A 24 2.60 2.30 12.58
CA ALA A 24 1.36 2.21 13.34
C ALA A 24 0.48 1.04 12.88
N THR A 25 0.35 0.83 11.58
CA THR A 25 -0.40 -0.31 11.01
C THR A 25 0.28 -1.64 11.33
N TYR A 26 1.60 -1.71 11.23
CA TYR A 26 2.36 -2.91 11.62
C TYR A 26 2.20 -3.24 13.10
N SER A 27 2.36 -2.25 13.98
CA SER A 27 2.17 -2.40 15.43
C SER A 27 0.73 -2.76 15.79
N CYS A 28 -0.26 -2.18 15.10
CA CYS A 28 -1.66 -2.53 15.28
C CYS A 28 -1.90 -4.01 14.94
N LEU A 29 -1.32 -4.48 13.82
CA LEU A 29 -1.40 -5.87 13.41
C LEU A 29 -0.77 -6.81 14.46
N PHE A 30 0.39 -6.44 15.01
CA PHE A 30 1.04 -7.20 16.07
C PHE A 30 0.24 -7.20 17.38
N SER A 31 -0.45 -6.11 17.72
CA SER A 31 -1.37 -6.13 18.86
C SER A 31 -2.59 -7.02 18.60
N LEU A 32 -3.06 -7.10 17.35
CA LEU A 32 -4.17 -7.97 16.98
C LEU A 32 -3.85 -9.47 17.14
N THR A 33 -2.60 -9.90 16.92
CA THR A 33 -2.22 -11.31 17.16
C THR A 33 -2.39 -11.68 18.64
N ASN A 34 -2.09 -10.75 19.54
CA ASN A 34 -2.23 -10.96 20.99
C ASN A 34 -3.71 -10.95 21.44
N ILE A 35 -4.54 -10.09 20.84
CA ILE A 35 -5.98 -9.98 21.19
C ILE A 35 -6.78 -11.16 20.62
N TYR A 36 -6.40 -11.67 19.45
CA TYR A 36 -7.08 -12.79 18.79
C TYR A 36 -6.13 -14.00 18.65
N PRO A 37 -5.78 -14.67 19.76
CA PRO A 37 -4.85 -15.79 19.75
C PRO A 37 -5.37 -16.94 18.89
N ARG A 38 -4.43 -17.64 18.27
CA ARG A 38 -4.64 -18.70 17.28
C ARG A 38 -5.55 -19.84 17.78
N GLU A 39 -5.58 -20.08 19.09
CA GLU A 39 -6.33 -21.16 19.74
C GLU A 39 -7.85 -20.94 19.76
N ASN A 40 -8.34 -19.69 19.74
CA ASN A 40 -9.77 -19.40 19.74
C ASN A 40 -10.44 -19.47 18.35
N ARG A 41 -9.70 -19.90 17.31
CA ARG A 41 -10.19 -19.96 15.92
C ARG A 41 -10.53 -21.37 15.43
N GLY A 42 -10.90 -22.25 16.36
CA GLY A 42 -11.37 -23.62 16.08
C GLY A 42 -12.75 -23.70 15.42
N VAL A 43 -13.45 -22.58 15.24
CA VAL A 43 -14.69 -22.55 14.47
C VAL A 43 -14.32 -22.29 13.00
N GLU A 44 -14.20 -23.35 12.20
CA GLU A 44 -14.11 -23.24 10.74
C GLU A 44 -15.39 -22.58 10.20
N LEU A 45 -15.36 -21.26 10.00
CA LEU A 45 -16.52 -20.50 9.56
C LEU A 45 -16.75 -20.69 8.06
N ALA A 46 -17.86 -21.37 7.77
CA ALA A 46 -18.73 -21.27 6.60
C ALA A 46 -18.07 -21.10 5.21
N ALA A 47 -18.33 -22.04 4.31
CA ALA A 47 -18.12 -21.82 2.89
C ALA A 47 -19.10 -20.74 2.39
N ILE A 48 -18.58 -19.58 1.98
CA ILE A 48 -19.39 -18.47 1.47
C ILE A 48 -19.40 -18.56 -0.06
N SER A 49 -20.58 -18.60 -0.66
CA SER A 49 -20.73 -18.51 -2.10
C SER A 49 -20.35 -17.10 -2.58
N PHE A 50 -19.62 -17.00 -3.70
CA PHE A 50 -19.25 -15.70 -4.26
C PHE A 50 -20.45 -14.84 -4.68
N LYS A 51 -21.56 -15.47 -5.08
CA LYS A 51 -22.82 -14.75 -5.35
C LYS A 51 -23.32 -14.04 -4.09
N ASP A 52 -23.27 -14.74 -2.95
CA ASP A 52 -23.64 -14.17 -1.66
C ASP A 52 -22.65 -13.10 -1.20
N LEU A 53 -21.38 -13.22 -1.57
CA LEU A 53 -20.36 -12.21 -1.28
C LEU A 53 -20.66 -10.87 -1.97
N ILE A 54 -21.07 -10.91 -3.25
CA ILE A 54 -21.41 -9.71 -4.03
C ILE A 54 -22.74 -9.12 -3.57
N SER A 55 -23.75 -9.96 -3.38
CA SER A 55 -25.10 -9.51 -3.01
C SER A 55 -25.22 -9.11 -1.54
N ALA A 56 -24.41 -9.68 -0.65
CA ALA A 56 -24.48 -9.47 0.78
C ALA A 56 -23.08 -9.25 1.39
N SER A 57 -22.45 -8.13 1.00
CA SER A 57 -21.15 -7.69 1.54
C SER A 57 -21.12 -7.73 3.09
N HIS A 58 -22.24 -7.41 3.76
CA HIS A 58 -22.35 -7.46 5.24
C HIS A 58 -22.11 -8.84 5.90
N ARG A 59 -22.02 -9.94 5.13
CA ARG A 59 -21.74 -11.29 5.67
C ARG A 59 -20.27 -11.54 6.01
N LEU A 60 -19.35 -10.69 5.54
CA LEU A 60 -17.94 -10.83 5.89
C LEU A 60 -17.68 -10.36 7.34
N PRO A 61 -16.82 -11.04 8.10
CA PRO A 61 -16.43 -10.61 9.44
C PRO A 61 -15.88 -9.19 9.44
N LYS A 62 -16.27 -8.34 10.40
CA LYS A 62 -15.74 -6.96 10.51
C LYS A 62 -14.21 -6.92 10.57
N ILE A 63 -13.59 -7.93 11.21
CA ILE A 63 -12.13 -8.09 11.28
C ILE A 63 -11.48 -8.25 9.90
N PHE A 64 -12.18 -8.84 8.92
CA PHE A 64 -11.68 -8.98 7.55
C PHE A 64 -11.52 -7.63 6.87
N TYR A 65 -12.55 -6.76 6.94
CA TYR A 65 -12.46 -5.40 6.39
C TYR A 65 -11.37 -4.58 7.05
N PHE A 66 -11.23 -4.71 8.37
CA PHE A 66 -10.15 -4.07 9.12
C PHE A 66 -8.77 -4.53 8.65
N LEU A 67 -8.58 -5.83 8.41
CA LEU A 67 -7.33 -6.38 7.87
C LEU A 67 -7.05 -5.92 6.44
N VAL A 68 -8.06 -5.88 5.57
CA VAL A 68 -7.93 -5.34 4.20
C VAL A 68 -7.50 -3.89 4.25
N PHE A 69 -8.20 -3.05 5.03
CA PHE A 69 -7.87 -1.63 5.17
C PHE A 69 -6.44 -1.44 5.69
N ASN A 70 -6.04 -2.12 6.77
CA ASN A 70 -4.68 -2.04 7.29
C ASN A 70 -3.65 -2.48 6.25
N THR A 71 -3.93 -3.53 5.47
CA THR A 71 -3.00 -4.02 4.44
C THR A 71 -2.85 -3.02 3.30
N VAL A 72 -3.94 -2.38 2.86
CA VAL A 72 -3.88 -1.29 1.88
C VAL A 72 -3.06 -0.13 2.43
N THR A 73 -3.32 0.29 3.68
CA THR A 73 -2.62 1.41 4.30
C THR A 73 -1.12 1.11 4.46
N PHE A 74 -0.76 -0.09 4.91
CA PHE A 74 0.62 -0.53 5.04
C PHE A 74 1.31 -0.61 3.67
N ALA A 75 0.77 -1.37 2.72
CA ALA A 75 1.36 -1.54 1.40
C ALA A 75 1.44 -0.21 0.62
N GLY A 76 0.40 0.61 0.70
CA GLY A 76 0.38 1.96 0.13
C GLY A 76 1.46 2.85 0.72
N SER A 77 1.61 2.85 2.06
CA SER A 77 2.67 3.61 2.74
C SER A 77 4.05 3.14 2.30
N MET A 78 4.26 1.83 2.20
CA MET A 78 5.52 1.24 1.76
C MET A 78 5.87 1.65 0.33
N ILE A 79 4.90 1.65 -0.59
CA ILE A 79 5.09 2.10 -1.97
C ILE A 79 5.44 3.59 -2.01
N VAL A 80 4.74 4.43 -1.25
CA VAL A 80 5.02 5.87 -1.21
C VAL A 80 6.39 6.16 -0.62
N ILE A 81 6.79 5.45 0.44
CA ILE A 81 8.15 5.53 1.01
C ILE A 81 9.18 5.13 -0.05
N LEU A 82 8.96 4.00 -0.74
CA LEU A 82 9.85 3.50 -1.78
C LEU A 82 10.00 4.53 -2.91
N LEU A 83 8.90 5.09 -3.41
CA LEU A 83 8.92 6.06 -4.51
C LEU A 83 9.62 7.37 -4.12
N ASN A 84 9.42 7.86 -2.89
CA ASN A 84 10.06 9.08 -2.41
C ASN A 84 11.55 8.88 -2.15
N THR A 85 11.92 7.74 -1.57
CA THR A 85 13.32 7.39 -1.32
C THR A 85 14.05 6.97 -2.60
N TRP A 86 13.37 6.45 -3.61
CA TRP A 86 13.96 6.03 -4.88
C TRP A 86 14.76 7.14 -5.56
N SER A 87 14.26 8.38 -5.52
CA SER A 87 14.96 9.52 -6.10
C SER A 87 16.31 9.79 -5.43
N LEU A 88 16.42 9.55 -4.11
CA LEU A 88 17.67 9.69 -3.34
C LEU A 88 18.59 8.50 -3.61
N VAL A 89 18.03 7.29 -3.63
CA VAL A 89 18.78 6.05 -3.78
C VAL A 89 19.30 5.85 -5.22
N ASN A 90 18.71 6.49 -6.22
CA ASN A 90 19.14 6.35 -7.61
C ASN A 90 20.54 6.93 -7.88
N GLU A 91 21.04 7.82 -7.02
CA GLU A 91 22.40 8.36 -7.10
C GLU A 91 23.44 7.47 -6.40
N TRP A 92 22.99 6.46 -5.64
CA TRP A 92 23.86 5.62 -4.81
C TRP A 92 24.29 4.34 -5.53
N SER A 93 25.40 3.74 -5.07
CA SER A 93 25.87 2.44 -5.55
C SER A 93 24.81 1.34 -5.39
N LEU A 94 24.76 0.40 -6.33
CA LEU A 94 23.80 -0.72 -6.37
C LEU A 94 23.73 -1.48 -5.03
N CYS A 95 24.86 -1.62 -4.34
CA CYS A 95 24.92 -2.35 -3.06
C CYS A 95 24.10 -1.64 -1.97
N PHE A 96 24.20 -0.31 -1.88
CA PHE A 96 23.39 0.46 -0.94
C PHE A 96 21.91 0.52 -1.31
N ARG A 97 21.57 0.37 -2.60
CA ARG A 97 20.19 0.29 -3.08
C ARG A 97 19.51 -1.05 -2.74
N ALA A 98 20.29 -2.13 -2.62
CA ALA A 98 19.78 -3.44 -2.26
C ALA A 98 19.27 -3.48 -0.81
N ILE A 99 19.95 -2.80 0.12
CA ILE A 99 19.62 -2.79 1.55
C ILE A 99 18.17 -2.34 1.83
N PRO A 100 17.71 -1.14 1.41
CA PRO A 100 16.35 -0.70 1.69
C PRO A 100 15.31 -1.56 0.97
N MET A 101 15.60 -2.06 -0.25
CA MET A 101 14.69 -2.98 -0.93
C MET A 101 14.54 -4.30 -0.17
N PHE A 102 15.65 -4.82 0.35
CA PHE A 102 15.65 -6.03 1.17
C PHE A 102 14.85 -5.82 2.46
N VAL A 103 15.08 -4.71 3.18
CA VAL A 103 14.33 -4.38 4.41
C VAL A 103 12.84 -4.26 4.13
N MET A 104 12.45 -3.54 3.07
CA MET A 104 11.05 -3.37 2.70
C MET A 104 10.39 -4.70 2.29
N GLY A 105 11.13 -5.55 1.57
CA GLY A 105 10.70 -6.89 1.20
C GLY A 105 10.51 -7.79 2.43
N ALA A 106 11.48 -7.79 3.35
CA ALA A 106 11.39 -8.54 4.60
C ALA A 106 10.20 -8.09 5.46
N LEU A 107 9.96 -6.78 5.56
CA LEU A 107 8.80 -6.22 6.27
C LEU A 107 7.48 -6.64 5.61
N LEU A 108 7.40 -6.63 4.27
CA LEU A 108 6.21 -7.06 3.54
C LEU A 108 5.93 -8.55 3.73
N VAL A 109 6.96 -9.39 3.69
CA VAL A 109 6.85 -10.84 3.93
C VAL A 109 6.43 -11.11 5.38
N SER A 110 7.06 -10.44 6.35
CA SER A 110 6.69 -10.55 7.77
C SER A 110 5.22 -10.15 7.98
N TYR A 111 4.81 -9.00 7.43
CA TYR A 111 3.42 -8.54 7.48
C TYR A 111 2.47 -9.56 6.86
N ALA A 112 2.80 -10.13 5.70
CA ALA A 112 1.99 -11.15 5.03
C ALA A 112 1.82 -12.41 5.89
N LEU A 113 2.88 -12.86 6.56
CA LEU A 113 2.84 -14.00 7.48
C LEU A 113 1.94 -13.71 8.68
N ILE A 114 2.09 -12.54 9.30
CA ILE A 114 1.24 -12.13 10.42
C ILE A 114 -0.24 -12.04 9.98
N VAL A 115 -0.53 -11.43 8.82
CA VAL A 115 -1.91 -11.38 8.28
C VAL A 115 -2.46 -12.78 8.04
N LYS A 116 -1.67 -13.69 7.47
CA LYS A 116 -2.06 -15.10 7.28
C LYS A 116 -2.42 -15.76 8.61
N GLU A 117 -1.73 -15.41 9.67
CA GLU A 117 -2.01 -15.91 11.01
C GLU A 117 -3.18 -15.21 11.71
N ILE A 118 -3.59 -14.00 11.33
CA ILE A 118 -4.73 -13.27 11.94
C ILE A 118 -6.04 -13.47 11.17
N ILE A 119 -5.95 -13.71 9.87
CA ILE A 119 -7.12 -13.76 9.04
C ILE A 119 -8.08 -14.89 9.48
N PRO A 120 -9.40 -14.63 9.54
CA PRO A 120 -10.36 -15.70 9.75
C PRO A 120 -10.26 -16.71 8.61
N LYS A 121 -10.25 -18.00 8.95
CA LYS A 121 -10.25 -19.09 7.98
C LYS A 121 -11.67 -19.22 7.43
N PHE A 122 -11.87 -18.81 6.19
CA PHE A 122 -13.08 -19.08 5.43
C PHE A 122 -12.71 -19.39 3.98
N TRP A 123 -13.65 -20.00 3.27
CA TRP A 123 -13.49 -20.36 1.86
C TRP A 123 -14.54 -19.64 1.04
N VAL A 124 -14.10 -18.97 -0.02
CA VAL A 124 -15.01 -18.42 -1.03
C VAL A 124 -15.10 -19.41 -2.18
N ILE A 125 -16.33 -19.88 -2.46
CA ILE A 125 -16.59 -20.81 -3.56
C ILE A 125 -17.01 -20.02 -4.79
N ILE A 126 -16.24 -20.15 -5.87
CA ILE A 126 -16.54 -19.62 -7.21
C ILE A 126 -16.74 -20.82 -8.15
N GLY A 127 -17.98 -21.26 -8.29
CA GLY A 127 -18.29 -22.47 -9.06
C GLY A 127 -17.65 -23.71 -8.41
N THR A 128 -16.69 -24.34 -9.09
CA THR A 128 -15.92 -25.49 -8.59
C THR A 128 -14.65 -25.10 -7.83
N TYR A 129 -14.21 -23.84 -7.93
CA TYR A 129 -12.97 -23.37 -7.30
C TYR A 129 -13.21 -22.91 -5.87
N LYS A 130 -12.31 -23.30 -4.96
CA LYS A 130 -12.26 -22.84 -3.57
C LYS A 130 -11.10 -21.87 -3.39
N ILE A 131 -11.40 -20.63 -3.06
CA ILE A 131 -10.40 -19.59 -2.79
C ILE A 131 -10.28 -19.41 -1.28
N SER A 132 -9.06 -19.54 -0.76
CA SER A 132 -8.78 -19.27 0.65
C SER A 132 -8.98 -17.79 0.98
N SER A 133 -9.48 -17.48 2.18
CA SER A 133 -9.62 -16.11 2.69
C SER A 133 -8.35 -15.26 2.55
N PHE A 134 -7.18 -15.88 2.75
CA PHE A 134 -5.88 -15.22 2.55
C PHE A 134 -5.71 -14.73 1.11
N CYS A 135 -5.99 -15.60 0.13
CA CYS A 135 -5.94 -15.23 -1.28
C CYS A 135 -6.95 -14.11 -1.61
N VAL A 136 -8.15 -14.15 -1.01
CA VAL A 136 -9.16 -13.10 -1.18
C VAL A 136 -8.62 -11.74 -0.71
N VAL A 137 -7.96 -11.64 0.44
CA VAL A 137 -7.35 -10.37 0.90
C VAL A 137 -6.37 -9.81 -0.12
N TRP A 138 -5.49 -10.66 -0.67
CA TRP A 138 -4.54 -10.22 -1.70
C TRP A 138 -5.22 -9.82 -3.00
N LEU A 139 -6.25 -10.56 -3.42
CA LEU A 139 -7.07 -10.24 -4.59
C LEU A 139 -7.79 -8.89 -4.47
N TYR A 140 -8.22 -8.50 -3.27
CA TYR A 140 -8.78 -7.16 -3.02
C TYR A 140 -7.70 -6.07 -2.98
N ASN A 141 -6.55 -6.36 -2.39
CA ASN A 141 -5.48 -5.37 -2.24
C ASN A 141 -4.74 -5.07 -3.54
N LEU A 142 -4.53 -6.08 -4.40
CA LEU A 142 -3.77 -5.93 -5.64
C LEU A 142 -4.36 -4.86 -6.60
N PRO A 143 -5.66 -4.84 -6.92
CA PRO A 143 -6.24 -3.79 -7.77
C PRO A 143 -6.19 -2.41 -7.10
N VAL A 144 -6.32 -2.33 -5.77
CA VAL A 144 -6.20 -1.06 -5.03
C VAL A 144 -4.77 -0.53 -5.10
N ILE A 145 -3.78 -1.39 -4.92
CA ILE A 145 -2.36 -1.06 -5.05
C ILE A 145 -2.07 -0.57 -6.48
N LEU A 146 -2.54 -1.30 -7.50
CA LEU A 146 -2.38 -0.91 -8.90
C LEU A 146 -3.05 0.45 -9.17
N PHE A 147 -4.24 0.70 -8.62
CA PHE A 147 -4.94 1.97 -8.74
C PHE A 147 -4.14 3.12 -8.11
N ILE A 148 -3.58 2.93 -6.91
CA ILE A 148 -2.72 3.93 -6.25
C ILE A 148 -1.49 4.25 -7.12
N VAL A 149 -0.83 3.23 -7.65
CA VAL A 149 0.33 3.40 -8.54
C VAL A 149 -0.07 4.16 -9.81
N LEU A 150 -1.23 3.83 -10.39
CA LEU A 150 -1.74 4.49 -11.59
C LEU A 150 -2.07 5.96 -11.35
N VAL A 151 -2.76 6.28 -10.25
CA VAL A 151 -3.04 7.67 -9.83
C VAL A 151 -1.73 8.43 -9.63
N TRP A 152 -0.74 7.83 -8.98
CA TRP A 152 0.56 8.45 -8.78
C TRP A 152 1.27 8.76 -10.10
N VAL A 153 1.30 7.80 -11.05
CA VAL A 153 1.89 7.99 -12.38
C VAL A 153 1.18 9.10 -13.14
N MET A 154 -0.16 9.13 -13.11
CA MET A 154 -0.96 10.18 -13.73
C MET A 154 -0.63 11.56 -13.15
N VAL A 155 -0.61 11.69 -11.82
CA VAL A 155 -0.26 12.95 -11.13
C VAL A 155 1.13 13.42 -11.53
N LYS A 156 2.12 12.51 -11.55
CA LYS A 156 3.49 12.83 -11.97
C LYS A 156 3.55 13.27 -13.42
N HIS A 157 2.81 12.61 -14.32
CA HIS A 157 2.77 12.96 -15.74
C HIS A 157 2.15 14.35 -15.95
N ILE A 158 1.03 14.63 -15.28
CA ILE A 158 0.35 15.94 -15.31
C ILE A 158 1.31 17.04 -14.83
N LEU A 159 1.93 16.86 -13.66
CA LEU A 159 2.90 17.82 -13.11
C LEU A 159 4.09 18.07 -14.05
N SER A 160 4.61 17.01 -14.69
CA SER A 160 5.68 17.12 -15.67
C SER A 160 5.27 17.95 -16.88
N THR A 161 4.10 17.66 -17.47
CA THR A 161 3.56 18.40 -18.62
C THR A 161 3.32 19.87 -18.29
N PHE A 162 2.72 20.17 -17.14
CA PHE A 162 2.54 21.55 -16.66
C PHE A 162 3.87 22.28 -16.48
N SER A 163 4.89 21.60 -15.95
CA SER A 163 6.22 22.21 -15.76
C SER A 163 6.90 22.54 -17.09
N LYS A 164 6.74 21.69 -18.13
CA LYS A 164 7.26 21.95 -19.48
C LYS A 164 6.53 23.12 -20.14
N LEU A 165 5.20 23.16 -20.05
CA LEU A 165 4.38 24.24 -20.58
C LEU A 165 4.78 25.60 -19.97
N ARG A 166 4.98 25.64 -18.65
CA ARG A 166 5.40 26.84 -17.93
C ARG A 166 6.80 27.33 -18.33
N LYS A 167 7.72 26.41 -18.63
CA LYS A 167 9.07 26.76 -19.13
C LYS A 167 9.00 27.36 -20.55
N GLY A 168 8.23 26.75 -21.44
CA GLY A 168 8.02 27.26 -22.80
C GLY A 168 7.39 28.67 -22.85
N LEU A 169 6.43 28.95 -21.97
CA LEU A 169 5.84 30.29 -21.85
C LEU A 169 6.84 31.34 -21.35
N ARG A 170 7.80 30.97 -20.49
CA ARG A 170 8.84 31.90 -20.02
C ARG A 170 9.88 32.21 -21.08
N THR A 171 10.27 31.23 -21.91
CA THR A 171 11.25 31.45 -22.99
C THR A 171 10.70 32.35 -24.08
N ASN A 172 9.42 32.21 -24.46
CA ASN A 172 8.80 33.11 -25.45
C ASN A 172 8.68 34.56 -24.95
N LYS A 173 8.41 34.78 -23.66
CA LYS A 173 8.34 36.14 -23.10
C LYS A 173 9.69 36.85 -23.07
N SER A 174 10.80 36.10 -22.99
CA SER A 174 12.16 36.66 -22.98
C SER A 174 12.72 36.97 -24.38
N SER A 175 12.08 36.48 -25.45
CA SER A 175 12.50 36.73 -26.84
C SER A 175 11.79 37.92 -27.49
N ASN A 176 10.75 38.46 -26.84
CA ASN A 176 9.94 39.59 -27.33
C ASN A 176 10.27 40.93 -26.63
N ASN A 177 11.29 40.95 -25.78
CA ASN A 177 11.89 42.14 -25.18
C ASN A 177 13.35 42.22 -25.60
#